data_AF-A0A842QW77-F1
#
_entry.id   AF-A0A842QW77-F1
#
_cell.length_a   1.000
_cell.length_b   1.000
_cell.length_c   1.000
_cell.angle_alpha   90.00
_cell.angle_beta   90.00
_cell.angle_gamma   90.00
#
_symmetry.space_group_name_H-M   'P 1'
#
loop_
_entity.id
_entity.type
_entity.pdbx_description
1 polymer ?
#
loop_
_entity_poly.entity_id
_entity_poly.type
_entity_poly.pdbx_seq_one_letter_code
_entity_poly.pdbx_strand_id
1 'polypeptide(L)'
;MASKRETLNSNQEQGASIQPKCKYCKKDVSNYLQFSPLFCPFCGAVVDDKNAGDRAKERNILTGRAPWKQKWSILIPIMSILVMTGVTLLVLITVITVIVSNNPDLITSPEELETLIMDILNQPYTTALLSVVEISLIIFPLVFLKKYYKSVKDRFLLLGWRPYFFHPRGNAPLDGLKKLGRELGIGFVLAFALLGVAICVEFLNGLMWNSIIEIPDDMNLGISPNTLPEMIALVASMLLIVGPTEELLFRGYTQQGLEDRQGAVKAIVITALLFTAVHVMPSFIPTPLTLYLFLPYFTISIFISYIYHLTGNLNIMIFMHGIYDSILVVGLFLEGKGAFVASDVISYGGLFAALGIMIFLVASHVYPSCERKPAPLV
;
A
#
# COMPACT_ATOMS: atom_id res chain seq x y z
N MET A 1 56.23 3.19 58.36
CA MET A 1 55.43 2.69 57.23
C MET A 1 56.09 3.17 55.94
N ALA A 2 56.30 2.23 55.01
CA ALA A 2 56.85 2.28 53.64
C ALA A 2 57.20 3.68 53.04
N SER A 3 58.45 4.00 52.63
CA SER A 3 59.34 3.39 51.61
C SER A 3 59.19 4.00 50.21
N LYS A 4 60.30 4.62 49.73
CA LYS A 4 60.80 4.68 48.33
C LYS A 4 59.94 5.46 47.32
N ARG A 5 60.44 6.12 46.28
CA ARG A 5 61.76 6.50 45.73
C ARG A 5 61.44 7.30 44.46
N GLU A 6 62.40 8.11 44.03
CA GLU A 6 62.76 8.35 42.62
C GLU A 6 61.76 9.10 41.71
N THR A 7 62.11 10.36 41.47
CA THR A 7 62.22 10.99 40.15
C THR A 7 62.21 10.02 38.97
N LEU A 8 61.25 10.15 38.04
CA LEU A 8 61.31 9.61 36.68
C LEU A 8 60.61 10.55 35.67
N ASN A 9 61.47 11.33 35.02
CA ASN A 9 61.53 11.64 33.59
C ASN A 9 60.46 11.06 32.63
N SER A 10 60.13 11.95 31.68
CA SER A 10 60.06 11.71 30.23
C SER A 10 58.98 10.80 29.63
N ASN A 11 58.27 11.40 28.66
CA ASN A 11 57.81 10.80 27.40
C ASN A 11 56.97 9.52 27.48
N GLN A 12 55.64 9.68 27.50
CA GLN A 12 54.70 8.75 26.87
C GLN A 12 53.51 9.56 26.35
N GLU A 13 53.02 9.42 25.14
CA GLU A 13 53.48 8.74 23.94
C GLU A 13 52.62 9.35 22.84
N GLN A 14 53.19 9.45 21.65
CA GLN A 14 52.47 9.85 20.45
C GLN A 14 51.36 8.82 20.16
N GLY A 15 50.14 9.09 20.63
CA GLY A 15 48.94 8.43 20.17
C GLY A 15 48.42 9.18 18.94
N ALA A 16 48.86 8.75 17.76
CA ALA A 16 48.50 9.27 16.45
C ALA A 16 47.06 9.82 16.37
N SER A 17 46.90 11.16 16.30
CA SER A 17 45.64 11.76 15.89
C SER A 17 45.50 11.56 14.38
N ILE A 18 45.06 10.36 13.98
CA ILE A 18 44.56 10.11 12.62
C ILE A 18 43.25 10.92 12.51
N GLN A 19 43.35 12.22 12.25
CA GLN A 19 42.20 13.04 11.92
C GLN A 19 41.77 12.73 10.47
N PRO A 20 40.46 12.68 10.22
CA PRO A 20 39.86 11.56 9.54
C PRO A 20 39.66 11.92 8.08
N LYS A 21 40.19 11.11 7.17
CA LYS A 21 39.64 11.12 5.81
C LYS A 21 38.16 10.73 5.92
N CYS A 22 37.29 11.49 5.26
CA CYS A 22 35.86 11.16 5.21
C CYS A 22 35.70 9.69 4.74
N LYS A 23 34.94 8.89 5.50
CA LYS A 23 34.77 7.45 5.21
C LYS A 23 34.27 7.18 3.79
N TYR A 24 33.45 8.08 3.27
CA TYR A 24 32.76 7.97 1.98
C TYR A 24 33.61 8.52 0.83
N CYS A 25 33.99 9.81 0.85
CA CYS A 25 34.70 10.43 -0.27
C CYS A 25 36.23 10.44 -0.14
N LYS A 26 36.79 9.89 0.95
CA LYS A 26 38.23 9.80 1.26
C LYS A 26 39.00 11.13 1.29
N LYS A 27 38.30 12.26 1.18
CA LYS A 27 38.89 13.61 1.28
C LYS A 27 39.18 13.96 2.73
N ASP A 28 40.26 14.71 2.92
CA ASP A 28 40.68 15.24 4.22
C ASP A 28 39.67 16.31 4.69
N VAL A 29 39.18 16.16 5.92
CA VAL A 29 38.22 17.07 6.55
C VAL A 29 38.74 17.65 7.87
N SER A 30 40.05 17.55 8.12
CA SER A 30 40.73 18.05 9.33
C SER A 30 40.40 19.51 9.67
N ASN A 31 40.26 20.38 8.66
CA ASN A 31 39.94 21.81 8.88
C ASN A 31 38.47 22.08 9.23
N TYR A 32 37.58 21.09 9.14
CA TYR A 32 36.13 21.26 9.32
C TYR A 32 35.59 20.62 10.60
N LEU A 33 36.50 20.15 11.49
CA LEU A 33 36.19 19.41 12.72
C LEU A 33 35.58 20.26 13.87
N GLN A 34 35.34 21.55 13.65
CA GLN A 34 34.97 22.48 14.73
C GLN A 34 33.46 22.69 14.92
N PHE A 35 32.60 22.11 14.08
CA PHE A 35 31.15 22.34 14.11
C PHE A 35 30.35 21.05 14.28
N SER A 36 29.47 20.97 15.29
CA SER A 36 28.55 19.85 15.48
C SER A 36 27.15 20.20 14.92
N PRO A 37 26.57 19.40 14.01
CA PRO A 37 27.08 18.14 13.47
C PRO A 37 28.20 18.34 12.44
N LEU A 38 29.18 17.42 12.43
CA LEU A 38 30.30 17.45 11.50
C LEU A 38 29.87 16.95 10.11
N PHE A 39 29.56 17.86 9.19
CA PHE A 39 29.25 17.50 7.80
C PHE A 39 30.51 17.57 6.93
N CYS A 40 30.72 16.56 6.09
CA CYS A 40 31.75 16.60 5.06
C CYS A 40 31.31 17.58 3.95
N PRO A 41 32.03 18.69 3.73
CA PRO A 41 31.62 19.71 2.76
C PRO A 41 31.69 19.21 1.31
N PHE A 42 32.37 18.10 1.06
CA PHE A 42 32.56 17.54 -0.29
C PHE A 42 31.49 16.53 -0.70
N CYS A 43 30.85 15.85 0.24
CA CYS A 43 29.85 14.80 -0.07
C CYS A 43 28.61 14.85 0.83
N GLY A 44 28.52 15.78 1.79
CA GLY A 44 27.41 15.91 2.72
C GLY A 44 27.32 14.83 3.80
N ALA A 45 28.26 13.89 3.85
CA ALA A 45 28.25 12.80 4.82
C ALA A 45 28.65 13.27 6.23
N VAL A 46 27.98 12.76 7.26
CA VAL A 46 28.33 13.05 8.66
C VAL A 46 29.60 12.28 9.05
N VAL A 47 30.59 12.99 9.59
CA VAL A 47 31.97 12.49 9.78
C VAL A 47 32.22 11.90 11.17
N ASP A 48 31.52 12.37 12.21
CA ASP A 48 31.53 11.77 13.56
C ASP A 48 30.12 11.81 14.17
N ASP A 49 29.59 10.65 14.56
CA ASP A 49 28.26 10.53 15.12
C ASP A 49 28.06 9.25 15.96
N LYS A 50 28.15 9.39 17.29
CA LYS A 50 27.82 8.33 18.27
C LYS A 50 26.36 7.85 18.19
N ASN A 51 25.48 8.62 17.56
CA ASN A 51 24.05 8.34 17.35
C ASN A 51 23.72 8.04 15.87
N ALA A 52 24.72 7.68 15.05
CA ALA A 52 24.54 7.44 13.61
C ALA A 52 23.45 6.39 13.31
N GLY A 53 23.34 5.36 14.16
CA GLY A 53 22.33 4.31 14.03
C GLY A 53 20.90 4.82 14.23
N ASP A 54 20.69 5.67 15.24
CA ASP A 54 19.36 6.20 15.54
C ASP A 54 18.97 7.31 14.55
N ARG A 55 19.92 8.11 14.08
CA ARG A 55 19.69 9.06 12.97
C ARG A 55 19.48 8.36 11.63
N ALA A 56 20.09 7.21 11.38
CA ALA A 56 19.81 6.40 10.19
C ALA A 56 18.40 5.81 10.23
N LYS A 57 17.93 5.35 11.40
CA LYS A 57 16.54 4.93 11.62
C LYS A 57 15.55 6.08 11.40
N GLU A 58 15.81 7.24 12.00
CA GLU A 58 14.97 8.43 11.83
C GLU A 58 14.95 8.90 10.37
N ARG A 59 16.10 8.91 9.70
CA ARG A 59 16.19 9.19 8.26
C ARG A 59 15.37 8.21 7.44
N ASN A 60 15.44 6.91 7.71
CA ASN A 60 14.68 5.90 6.98
C ASN A 60 13.17 6.10 7.16
N ILE A 61 12.70 6.44 8.36
CA ILE A 61 11.30 6.80 8.61
C ILE A 61 10.91 8.06 7.83
N LEU A 62 11.74 9.11 7.87
CA LEU A 62 11.45 10.38 7.20
C LEU A 62 11.45 10.28 5.67
N THR A 63 12.38 9.48 5.13
CA THR A 63 12.61 9.30 3.69
C THR A 63 11.87 8.10 3.09
N GLY A 64 11.20 7.28 3.91
CA GLY A 64 10.53 6.06 3.45
C GLY A 64 11.50 5.02 2.90
N ARG A 65 12.74 4.94 3.41
CA ARG A 65 13.72 3.95 2.94
C ARG A 65 13.56 2.63 3.69
N ALA A 66 13.32 1.57 2.93
CA ALA A 66 13.16 0.22 3.40
C ALA A 66 14.51 -0.40 3.85
N PRO A 67 14.70 -0.72 5.14
CA PRO A 67 15.94 -1.35 5.61
C PRO A 67 16.08 -2.83 5.22
N TRP A 68 15.05 -3.46 4.64
CA TRP A 68 15.05 -4.89 4.32
C TRP A 68 15.55 -5.19 2.90
N LYS A 69 15.91 -6.47 2.66
CA LYS A 69 16.36 -6.97 1.36
C LYS A 69 15.18 -7.26 0.44
N GLN A 70 15.39 -7.16 -0.87
CA GLN A 70 14.40 -7.41 -1.93
C GLN A 70 13.55 -8.68 -1.71
N LYS A 71 14.18 -9.80 -1.36
CA LYS A 71 13.44 -11.06 -1.15
C LYS A 71 12.32 -10.95 -0.11
N TRP A 72 12.51 -10.10 0.91
CA TRP A 72 11.51 -9.90 1.95
C TRP A 72 10.36 -9.03 1.48
N SER A 73 10.61 -8.11 0.54
CA SER A 73 9.56 -7.32 -0.13
C SER A 73 8.59 -8.19 -0.93
N ILE A 74 8.90 -9.45 -1.22
CA ILE A 74 8.03 -10.40 -1.95
C ILE A 74 7.50 -11.48 -1.01
N LEU A 75 8.37 -12.09 -0.19
CA LEU A 75 7.99 -13.20 0.67
C LEU A 75 6.99 -12.79 1.76
N ILE A 76 7.14 -11.61 2.37
CA ILE A 76 6.24 -11.17 3.44
C ILE A 76 4.82 -10.92 2.93
N PRO A 77 4.60 -10.22 1.79
CA PRO A 77 3.28 -10.13 1.18
C PRO A 77 2.65 -11.48 0.89
N ILE A 78 3.38 -12.40 0.25
CA ILE A 78 2.87 -13.75 -0.04
C ILE A 78 2.42 -14.45 1.24
N MET A 79 3.23 -14.42 2.30
CA MET A 79 2.83 -15.01 3.59
C MET A 79 1.60 -14.35 4.20
N SER A 80 1.48 -13.03 4.06
CA SER A 80 0.34 -12.26 4.57
C SER A 80 -0.95 -12.67 3.86
N ILE A 81 -0.88 -12.79 2.54
CA ILE A 81 -1.99 -13.23 1.68
C ILE A 81 -2.38 -14.66 2.02
N LEU A 82 -1.44 -15.60 2.08
CA LEU A 82 -1.73 -17.01 2.41
C LEU A 82 -2.44 -17.16 3.76
N VAL A 83 -2.05 -16.37 4.75
CA VAL A 83 -2.69 -16.37 6.06
C VAL A 83 -4.08 -15.74 5.99
N MET A 84 -4.24 -14.61 5.31
CA MET A 84 -5.53 -13.97 5.10
C MET A 84 -6.51 -14.92 4.40
N THR A 85 -6.08 -15.60 3.32
CA THR A 85 -6.87 -16.61 2.62
C THR A 85 -7.20 -17.79 3.54
N GLY A 86 -6.23 -18.30 4.31
CA GLY A 86 -6.47 -19.40 5.25
C GLY A 86 -7.47 -19.04 6.36
N VAL A 87 -7.40 -17.82 6.90
CA VAL A 87 -8.38 -17.33 7.89
C VAL A 87 -9.75 -17.17 7.25
N THR A 88 -9.83 -16.64 6.04
CA THR A 88 -11.08 -16.49 5.29
C THR A 88 -11.75 -17.85 5.07
N LEU A 89 -11.00 -18.84 4.59
CA LEU A 89 -11.49 -20.22 4.42
C LEU A 89 -11.95 -20.83 5.74
N LEU A 90 -11.21 -20.63 6.83
CA LEU A 90 -11.59 -21.13 8.15
C LEU A 90 -12.92 -20.52 8.62
N VAL A 91 -13.10 -19.20 8.43
CA VAL A 91 -14.35 -18.52 8.78
C VAL A 91 -15.51 -19.06 7.95
N LEU A 92 -15.33 -19.18 6.63
CA LEU A 92 -16.36 -19.73 5.73
C LEU A 92 -16.74 -21.16 6.12
N ILE A 93 -15.77 -22.04 6.31
CA ILE A 93 -16.00 -23.44 6.72
C ILE A 93 -16.76 -23.48 8.05
N THR A 94 -16.38 -22.63 9.02
CA THR A 94 -17.05 -22.56 10.32
C THR A 94 -18.51 -22.11 10.17
N VAL A 95 -18.77 -21.05 9.41
CA VAL A 95 -20.12 -20.54 9.15
C VAL A 95 -20.98 -21.59 8.46
N ILE A 96 -20.47 -22.22 7.39
CA ILE A 96 -21.17 -23.27 6.64
C ILE A 96 -21.46 -24.45 7.58
N THR A 97 -20.48 -24.90 8.37
CA THR A 97 -20.67 -26.00 9.33
C THR A 97 -21.78 -25.70 10.33
N VAL A 98 -21.82 -24.47 10.87
CA VAL A 98 -22.88 -24.05 11.80
C VAL A 98 -24.25 -24.04 11.11
N ILE A 99 -24.36 -23.48 9.90
CA ILE A 99 -25.61 -23.44 9.14
C ILE A 99 -26.14 -24.85 8.87
N VAL A 100 -25.28 -25.74 8.36
CA VAL A 100 -25.62 -27.13 8.04
C VAL A 100 -25.98 -27.92 9.30
N SER A 101 -25.25 -27.72 10.39
CA SER A 101 -25.54 -28.42 11.66
C SER A 101 -26.91 -28.06 12.25
N ASN A 102 -27.41 -26.85 11.98
CA ASN A 102 -28.73 -26.39 12.41
C ASN A 102 -29.84 -26.74 11.40
N ASN A 103 -29.48 -27.12 10.16
CA ASN A 103 -30.41 -27.42 9.07
C ASN A 103 -29.91 -28.68 8.32
N PRO A 104 -30.07 -29.88 8.90
CA PRO A 104 -29.46 -31.10 8.36
C PRO A 104 -29.97 -31.50 6.96
N ASP A 105 -31.20 -31.07 6.60
CA ASP A 105 -31.80 -31.34 5.29
C ASP A 105 -31.39 -30.34 4.20
N LEU A 106 -30.55 -29.34 4.54
CA LEU A 106 -30.18 -28.24 3.63
C LEU A 106 -29.21 -28.67 2.52
N ILE A 107 -28.37 -29.68 2.78
CA ILE A 107 -27.36 -30.15 1.82
C ILE A 107 -27.52 -31.65 1.62
N THR A 108 -28.11 -32.00 0.50
CA THR A 108 -28.30 -33.37 0.03
C THR A 108 -27.43 -33.71 -1.18
N SER A 109 -26.89 -32.69 -1.87
CA SER A 109 -26.02 -32.81 -3.04
C SER A 109 -24.84 -31.82 -3.02
N PRO A 110 -23.75 -32.08 -3.78
CA PRO A 110 -22.65 -31.12 -3.93
C PRO A 110 -23.08 -29.80 -4.58
N GLU A 111 -24.05 -29.81 -5.50
CA GLU A 111 -24.53 -28.58 -6.16
C GLU A 111 -25.24 -27.63 -5.17
N GLU A 112 -25.97 -28.19 -4.19
CA GLU A 112 -26.62 -27.41 -3.13
C GLU A 112 -25.59 -26.76 -2.19
N LEU A 113 -24.47 -27.45 -1.92
CA LEU A 113 -23.36 -26.87 -1.16
C LEU A 113 -22.71 -25.69 -1.90
N GLU A 114 -22.49 -25.83 -3.21
CA GLU A 114 -21.94 -24.76 -4.05
C GLU A 114 -22.87 -23.54 -4.07
N THR A 115 -24.17 -23.78 -4.26
CA THR A 115 -25.20 -22.73 -4.23
C THR A 115 -25.20 -22.01 -2.88
N LEU A 116 -25.18 -22.76 -1.77
CA LEU A 116 -25.12 -22.17 -0.43
C LEU A 116 -23.87 -21.31 -0.23
N ILE A 117 -22.71 -21.76 -0.72
CA ILE A 117 -21.46 -21.00 -0.64
C ILE A 117 -21.60 -19.68 -1.39
N MET A 118 -22.11 -19.73 -2.63
CA MET A 118 -22.30 -18.53 -3.45
C MET A 118 -23.33 -17.58 -2.82
N ASP A 119 -24.43 -18.10 -2.29
CA ASP A 119 -25.45 -17.32 -1.58
C ASP A 119 -24.86 -16.58 -0.38
N ILE A 120 -24.03 -17.26 0.42
CA ILE A 120 -23.34 -16.67 1.58
C ILE A 120 -22.37 -15.57 1.12
N LEU A 121 -21.55 -15.84 0.12
CA LEU A 121 -20.52 -14.91 -0.38
C LEU A 121 -21.12 -13.68 -1.06
N ASN A 122 -22.30 -13.83 -1.68
CA ASN A 122 -23.03 -12.75 -2.34
C ASN A 122 -23.85 -11.88 -1.37
N GLN A 123 -23.90 -12.20 -0.07
CA GLN A 123 -24.55 -11.33 0.93
C GLN A 123 -23.66 -10.13 1.28
N PRO A 124 -24.14 -8.87 1.12
CA PRO A 124 -23.38 -7.65 1.43
C PRO A 124 -22.80 -7.62 2.85
N TYR A 125 -23.57 -8.07 3.85
CA TYR A 125 -23.09 -8.11 5.23
C TYR A 125 -22.01 -9.17 5.47
N THR A 126 -22.10 -10.31 4.79
CA THR A 126 -21.06 -11.34 4.87
C THR A 126 -19.76 -10.79 4.29
N THR A 127 -19.81 -10.14 3.13
CA THR A 127 -18.62 -9.52 2.52
C THR A 127 -18.04 -8.43 3.42
N ALA A 128 -18.88 -7.53 3.95
CA ALA A 128 -18.43 -6.49 4.87
C ALA A 128 -17.75 -7.11 6.10
N LEU A 129 -18.28 -8.22 6.63
CA LEU A 129 -17.68 -8.93 7.76
C LEU A 129 -16.38 -9.63 7.38
N LEU A 130 -16.33 -10.31 6.23
CA LEU A 130 -15.13 -10.99 5.74
C LEU A 130 -13.98 -10.01 5.45
N SER A 131 -14.28 -8.77 5.04
CA SER A 131 -13.25 -7.73 4.86
C SER A 131 -12.45 -7.47 6.14
N VAL A 132 -13.02 -7.70 7.33
CA VAL A 132 -12.29 -7.57 8.62
C VAL A 132 -11.08 -8.52 8.68
N VAL A 133 -11.14 -9.66 7.98
CA VAL A 133 -10.02 -10.61 7.88
C VAL A 133 -8.82 -9.97 7.17
N GLU A 134 -9.01 -8.96 6.33
CA GLU A 134 -7.90 -8.25 5.66
C GLU A 134 -7.00 -7.48 6.61
N ILE A 135 -7.45 -7.18 7.83
CA ILE A 135 -6.57 -6.67 8.90
C ILE A 135 -5.39 -7.63 9.14
N SER A 136 -5.55 -8.92 8.83
CA SER A 136 -4.45 -9.88 8.90
C SER A 136 -3.31 -9.61 7.90
N LEU A 137 -3.58 -8.91 6.79
CA LEU A 137 -2.58 -8.56 5.76
C LEU A 137 -1.43 -7.74 6.34
N ILE A 138 -1.69 -6.90 7.34
CA ILE A 138 -0.68 -6.02 7.92
C ILE A 138 0.07 -6.67 9.11
N ILE A 139 -0.39 -7.82 9.61
CA ILE A 139 0.22 -8.48 10.79
C ILE A 139 1.68 -8.88 10.48
N PHE A 140 1.92 -9.60 9.40
CA PHE A 140 3.26 -10.08 9.04
C PHE A 140 4.25 -8.95 8.75
N PRO A 141 3.91 -7.92 7.94
CA PRO A 141 4.75 -6.74 7.77
C PRO A 141 5.12 -6.10 9.11
N LEU A 142 4.13 -5.86 9.98
CA LEU A 142 4.36 -5.19 11.26
C LEU A 142 5.17 -6.06 12.24
N VAL A 143 4.99 -7.37 12.24
CA VAL A 143 5.80 -8.30 13.05
C VAL A 143 7.23 -8.36 12.52
N PHE A 144 7.42 -8.49 11.21
CA PHE A 144 8.74 -8.50 10.59
C PHE A 144 9.53 -7.21 10.88
N LEU A 145 8.85 -6.05 10.82
CA LEU A 145 9.46 -4.75 11.08
C LEU A 145 9.89 -4.54 12.55
N LYS A 146 9.45 -5.39 13.49
CA LYS A 146 9.95 -5.41 14.88
C LYS A 146 11.47 -5.58 14.95
N LYS A 147 12.07 -6.25 13.96
CA LYS A 147 13.53 -6.40 13.82
C LYS A 147 14.26 -5.06 13.71
N TYR A 148 13.62 -4.04 13.11
CA TYR A 148 14.23 -2.73 12.85
C TYR A 148 13.72 -1.67 13.82
N TYR A 149 12.43 -1.71 14.17
CA TYR A 149 11.77 -0.70 15.01
C TYR A 149 10.90 -1.35 16.09
N LYS A 150 11.21 -1.07 17.37
CA LYS A 150 10.47 -1.62 18.51
C LYS A 150 9.06 -1.00 18.63
N SER A 151 8.94 0.31 18.44
CA SER A 151 7.67 1.04 18.49
C SER A 151 6.77 0.67 17.31
N VAL A 152 5.50 0.32 17.57
CA VAL A 152 4.50 0.05 16.51
C VAL A 152 4.25 1.30 15.66
N LYS A 153 4.24 2.48 16.30
CA LYS A 153 4.09 3.76 15.61
C LYS A 153 5.19 3.97 14.57
N ASP A 154 6.43 3.66 14.90
CA ASP A 154 7.57 3.83 13.98
C ASP A 154 7.50 2.87 12.79
N ARG A 155 6.92 1.67 13.00
CA ARG A 155 6.70 0.71 11.90
C ARG A 155 5.66 1.25 10.91
N PHE A 156 4.56 1.79 11.41
CA PHE A 156 3.56 2.43 10.55
C PHE A 156 4.09 3.66 9.82
N LEU A 157 4.87 4.50 10.52
CA LEU A 157 5.53 5.65 9.90
C LEU A 157 6.52 5.22 8.81
N LEU A 158 7.26 4.13 9.02
CA LEU A 158 8.17 3.56 8.03
C LEU A 158 7.42 3.05 6.79
N LEU A 159 6.25 2.45 6.96
CA LEU A 159 5.37 2.05 5.86
C LEU A 159 4.75 3.25 5.13
N GLY A 160 4.95 4.47 5.64
CA GLY A 160 4.44 5.71 5.05
C GLY A 160 3.10 6.18 5.60
N TRP A 161 2.50 5.47 6.57
CA TRP A 161 1.28 5.94 7.22
C TRP A 161 1.58 7.06 8.21
N ARG A 162 1.10 8.28 7.90
CA ARG A 162 1.38 9.49 8.69
C ARG A 162 0.08 10.04 9.29
N PRO A 163 -0.13 9.94 10.61
CA PRO A 163 -1.32 10.46 11.24
C PRO A 163 -1.31 12.00 11.27
N TYR A 164 -2.46 12.61 11.01
CA TYR A 164 -2.58 14.05 10.76
C TYR A 164 -2.50 14.93 12.01
N PHE A 165 -2.82 14.37 13.18
CA PHE A 165 -2.98 15.13 14.43
C PHE A 165 -1.78 15.00 15.39
N PHE A 166 -0.65 14.45 14.93
CA PHE A 166 0.56 14.31 15.75
C PHE A 166 1.55 15.45 15.49
N HIS A 167 1.33 16.62 16.11
CA HIS A 167 2.35 17.68 16.20
C HIS A 167 2.43 18.30 17.62
N PRO A 168 3.61 18.41 18.26
CA PRO A 168 3.72 18.87 19.65
C PRO A 168 3.59 20.38 19.93
N ARG A 169 3.41 21.27 18.92
CA ARG A 169 3.36 22.74 19.15
C ARG A 169 2.54 23.49 18.08
N GLY A 170 1.76 24.50 18.50
CA GLY A 170 1.08 25.49 17.63
C GLY A 170 -0.42 25.21 17.36
N ASN A 171 -0.99 25.84 16.31
CA ASN A 171 -2.34 25.58 15.77
C ASN A 171 -2.43 24.21 15.05
N ALA A 172 -1.75 23.20 15.60
CA ALA A 172 -1.58 21.85 15.06
C ALA A 172 -2.89 21.16 14.60
N PRO A 173 -4.06 21.35 15.25
CA PRO A 173 -5.30 20.75 14.77
C PRO A 173 -5.75 21.30 13.41
N LEU A 174 -5.62 22.61 13.19
CA LEU A 174 -6.06 23.26 11.96
C LEU A 174 -5.16 22.89 10.78
N ASP A 175 -3.85 22.83 10.99
CA ASP A 175 -2.90 22.41 9.96
C ASP A 175 -3.05 20.93 9.61
N GLY A 176 -3.34 20.09 10.62
CA GLY A 176 -3.71 18.69 10.43
C GLY A 176 -4.98 18.53 9.59
N LEU A 177 -6.04 19.30 9.89
CA LEU A 177 -7.29 19.30 9.11
C LEU A 177 -7.09 19.78 7.68
N LYS A 178 -6.31 20.85 7.46
CA LYS A 178 -5.97 21.33 6.10
C LYS A 178 -5.21 20.26 5.32
N LYS A 179 -4.25 19.59 5.94
CA LYS A 179 -3.49 18.49 5.31
C LYS A 179 -4.40 17.30 4.97
N LEU A 180 -5.27 16.91 5.91
CA LEU A 180 -6.26 15.84 5.71
C LEU A 180 -7.19 16.18 4.55
N GLY A 181 -7.81 17.37 4.57
CA GLY A 181 -8.72 17.81 3.51
C GLY A 181 -8.05 17.87 2.14
N ARG A 182 -6.78 18.30 2.07
CA ARG A 182 -5.99 18.28 0.83
C ARG A 182 -5.71 16.85 0.35
N GLU A 183 -5.20 15.97 1.21
CA GLU A 183 -4.89 14.58 0.83
C GLU A 183 -6.16 13.81 0.45
N LEU A 184 -7.28 14.05 1.14
CA LEU A 184 -8.59 13.50 0.80
C LEU A 184 -9.11 14.04 -0.54
N GLY A 185 -9.02 15.35 -0.79
CA GLY A 185 -9.44 15.96 -2.05
C GLY A 185 -8.62 15.46 -3.25
N ILE A 186 -7.31 15.29 -3.08
CA ILE A 186 -6.44 14.68 -4.10
C ILE A 186 -6.83 13.21 -4.30
N GLY A 187 -7.02 12.45 -3.23
CA GLY A 187 -7.45 11.06 -3.30
C GLY A 187 -8.76 10.89 -4.07
N PHE A 188 -9.75 11.74 -3.79
CA PHE A 188 -11.04 11.76 -4.48
C PHE A 188 -10.87 12.00 -5.98
N VAL A 189 -10.12 13.03 -6.36
CA VAL A 189 -9.85 13.37 -7.76
C VAL A 189 -9.15 12.20 -8.49
N LEU A 190 -8.16 11.59 -7.85
CA LEU A 190 -7.44 10.46 -8.43
C LEU A 190 -8.30 9.20 -8.50
N ALA A 191 -9.28 9.02 -7.59
CA ALA A 191 -10.23 7.91 -7.65
C ALA A 191 -11.13 8.01 -8.89
N PHE A 192 -11.58 9.21 -9.25
CA PHE A 192 -12.30 9.42 -10.52
C PHE A 192 -11.41 9.22 -11.74
N ALA A 193 -10.13 9.60 -11.66
CA ALA A 193 -9.19 9.31 -12.73
C ALA A 193 -8.99 7.80 -12.91
N LEU A 194 -8.84 7.07 -11.80
CA LEU A 194 -8.75 5.62 -11.78
C LEU A 194 -10.03 4.96 -12.32
N LEU A 195 -11.21 5.49 -11.97
CA LEU A 195 -12.49 5.04 -12.52
C LEU A 195 -12.55 5.20 -14.04
N GLY A 196 -12.12 6.35 -14.57
CA GLY A 196 -12.04 6.57 -16.01
C GLY A 196 -11.09 5.59 -16.70
N VAL A 197 -9.94 5.28 -16.09
CA VAL A 197 -9.01 4.25 -16.58
C VAL A 197 -9.66 2.87 -16.55
N ALA A 198 -10.34 2.51 -15.46
CA ALA A 198 -11.01 1.21 -15.32
C ALA A 198 -12.11 1.02 -16.38
N ILE A 199 -12.95 2.03 -16.61
CA ILE A 199 -13.98 1.99 -17.66
C ILE A 199 -13.35 1.85 -19.06
N CYS A 200 -12.26 2.58 -19.32
CA CYS A 200 -11.54 2.48 -20.60
C CYS A 200 -10.97 1.06 -20.79
N VAL A 201 -10.37 0.48 -19.75
CA VAL A 201 -9.85 -0.88 -19.79
C VAL A 201 -10.97 -1.87 -20.04
N GLU A 202 -12.10 -1.77 -19.34
CA GLU A 202 -13.21 -2.70 -19.55
C GLU A 202 -13.84 -2.57 -20.94
N PHE A 203 -13.94 -1.36 -21.47
CA PHE A 203 -14.36 -1.16 -22.85
C PHE A 203 -13.42 -1.87 -23.84
N LEU A 204 -12.11 -1.71 -23.68
CA LEU A 204 -11.11 -2.40 -24.52
C LEU A 204 -11.15 -3.92 -24.33
N ASN A 205 -11.37 -4.39 -23.10
CA ASN A 205 -11.49 -5.79 -22.76
C ASN A 205 -12.70 -6.41 -23.48
N GLY A 206 -13.86 -5.74 -23.42
CA GLY A 206 -15.07 -6.17 -24.15
C GLY A 206 -14.86 -6.24 -25.66
N LEU A 207 -14.15 -5.28 -26.26
CA LEU A 207 -13.82 -5.35 -27.69
C LEU A 207 -13.00 -6.60 -28.06
N MET A 208 -12.14 -7.08 -27.16
CA MET A 208 -11.29 -8.24 -27.41
C MET A 208 -11.97 -9.56 -27.08
N TRP A 209 -12.71 -9.63 -25.97
CA TRP A 209 -13.18 -10.90 -25.41
C TRP A 209 -14.64 -11.22 -25.71
N ASN A 210 -15.49 -10.25 -26.07
CA ASN A 210 -16.92 -10.51 -26.33
C ASN A 210 -17.16 -11.46 -27.51
N SER A 211 -16.16 -11.66 -28.38
CA SER A 211 -16.21 -12.63 -29.48
C SER A 211 -15.65 -14.02 -29.11
N ILE A 212 -15.09 -14.18 -27.90
CA ILE A 212 -14.34 -15.37 -27.47
C ILE A 212 -14.96 -15.99 -26.21
N ILE A 213 -15.49 -15.14 -25.31
CA ILE A 213 -16.06 -15.53 -24.03
C ILE A 213 -17.50 -15.00 -24.01
N GLU A 214 -18.46 -15.90 -23.86
CA GLU A 214 -19.79 -15.53 -23.41
C GLU A 214 -19.66 -15.21 -21.92
N ILE A 215 -19.65 -13.92 -21.58
CA ILE A 215 -19.73 -13.48 -20.18
C ILE A 215 -21.21 -13.55 -19.83
N PRO A 216 -21.64 -14.43 -18.92
CA PRO A 216 -23.02 -14.49 -18.50
C PRO A 216 -23.47 -13.11 -17.97
N ASP A 217 -24.66 -12.64 -18.37
CA ASP A 217 -25.20 -11.35 -17.92
C ASP A 217 -25.37 -11.29 -16.39
N ASP A 218 -25.43 -12.44 -15.72
CA ASP A 218 -25.52 -12.63 -14.28
C ASP A 218 -24.15 -12.76 -13.58
N MET A 219 -23.05 -12.70 -14.33
CA MET A 219 -21.70 -12.59 -13.77
C MET A 219 -21.46 -11.17 -13.24
N ASN A 220 -22.31 -10.75 -12.31
CA ASN A 220 -22.08 -9.60 -11.48
C ASN A 220 -20.94 -9.94 -10.51
N LEU A 221 -19.72 -9.63 -10.93
CA LEU A 221 -18.50 -9.79 -10.13
C LEU A 221 -18.48 -8.87 -8.89
N GLY A 222 -19.45 -7.96 -8.79
CA GLY A 222 -19.65 -7.07 -7.65
C GLY A 222 -20.85 -7.51 -6.80
N ILE A 223 -20.67 -7.49 -5.48
CA ILE A 223 -21.75 -7.70 -4.52
C ILE A 223 -22.63 -6.45 -4.50
N SER A 224 -23.85 -6.56 -5.02
CA SER A 224 -24.81 -5.47 -5.08
C SER A 224 -25.57 -5.32 -3.76
N PRO A 225 -25.39 -4.24 -2.98
CA PRO A 225 -26.24 -3.98 -1.82
C PRO A 225 -27.65 -3.63 -2.26
N ASN A 226 -28.65 -4.14 -1.54
CA ASN A 226 -30.06 -3.89 -1.81
C ASN A 226 -30.65 -2.83 -0.88
N THR A 227 -30.03 -2.61 0.29
CA THR A 227 -30.48 -1.64 1.29
C THR A 227 -29.43 -0.58 1.59
N LEU A 228 -29.88 0.60 2.06
CA LEU A 228 -28.96 1.68 2.44
C LEU A 228 -27.97 1.25 3.55
N PRO A 229 -28.39 0.50 4.60
CA PRO A 229 -27.45 -0.02 5.60
C PRO A 229 -26.39 -0.98 5.03
N GLU A 230 -26.75 -1.85 4.08
CA GLU A 230 -25.78 -2.73 3.40
C GLU A 230 -24.74 -1.92 2.60
N MET A 231 -25.21 -0.93 1.83
CA MET A 231 -24.33 -0.03 1.08
C MET A 231 -23.38 0.72 2.02
N ILE A 232 -23.89 1.25 3.14
CA ILE A 232 -23.07 1.95 4.14
C ILE A 232 -22.03 1.00 4.75
N ALA A 233 -22.42 -0.24 5.07
CA ALA A 233 -21.50 -1.23 5.64
C ALA A 233 -20.34 -1.56 4.68
N LEU A 234 -20.64 -1.75 3.39
CA LEU A 234 -19.63 -1.99 2.35
C LEU A 234 -18.75 -0.76 2.09
N VAL A 235 -19.33 0.44 1.97
CA VAL A 235 -18.53 1.67 1.81
C VAL A 235 -17.60 1.88 3.02
N ALA A 236 -18.09 1.61 4.23
CA ALA A 236 -17.29 1.71 5.44
C ALA A 236 -16.13 0.70 5.44
N SER A 237 -16.34 -0.55 5.00
CA SER A 237 -15.25 -1.52 4.91
C SER A 237 -14.20 -1.11 3.86
N MET A 238 -14.61 -0.61 2.70
CA MET A 238 -13.68 -0.14 1.66
C MET A 238 -12.78 1.00 2.15
N LEU A 239 -13.35 1.98 2.85
CA LEU A 239 -12.62 3.16 3.33
C LEU A 239 -11.75 2.89 4.57
N LEU A 240 -12.22 2.04 5.48
CA LEU A 240 -11.61 1.89 6.81
C LEU A 240 -10.75 0.63 6.95
N ILE A 241 -10.99 -0.38 6.12
CA ILE A 241 -10.29 -1.66 6.20
C ILE A 241 -9.52 -1.89 4.91
N VAL A 242 -10.22 -2.18 3.80
CA VAL A 242 -9.63 -2.66 2.54
C VAL A 242 -8.54 -1.72 2.03
N GLY A 243 -8.91 -0.47 1.70
CA GLY A 243 -7.95 0.53 1.22
C GLY A 243 -6.74 0.68 2.14
N PRO A 244 -6.92 0.95 3.45
CA PRO A 244 -5.81 1.02 4.40
C PRO A 244 -4.91 -0.22 4.43
N THR A 245 -5.47 -1.43 4.56
CA THR A 245 -4.69 -2.66 4.77
C THR A 245 -3.94 -3.07 3.51
N GLU A 246 -4.58 -2.97 2.35
CA GLU A 246 -3.97 -3.30 1.08
C GLU A 246 -2.86 -2.32 0.71
N GLU A 247 -3.10 -1.00 0.85
CA GLU A 247 -2.08 -0.01 0.53
C GLU A 247 -0.85 -0.13 1.44
N LEU A 248 -1.05 -0.41 2.73
CA LEU A 248 0.04 -0.68 3.67
C LEU A 248 0.91 -1.87 3.21
N LEU A 249 0.28 -2.93 2.71
CA LEU A 249 1.00 -4.13 2.24
C LEU A 249 1.67 -3.90 0.88
N PHE A 250 0.93 -3.40 -0.11
CA PHE A 250 1.41 -3.29 -1.47
C PHE A 250 2.28 -2.06 -1.70
N ARG A 251 1.91 -0.88 -1.19
CA ARG A 251 2.65 0.36 -1.47
C ARG A 251 3.67 0.61 -0.36
N GLY A 252 3.21 0.58 0.89
CA GLY A 252 4.06 0.84 2.06
C GLY A 252 5.14 -0.20 2.33
N TYR A 253 4.87 -1.49 2.04
CA TYR A 253 5.85 -2.56 2.25
C TYR A 253 6.45 -3.08 0.95
N THR A 254 5.62 -3.56 0.01
CA THR A 254 6.09 -4.24 -1.21
C THR A 254 6.83 -3.28 -2.13
N GLN A 255 6.13 -2.28 -2.67
CA GLN A 255 6.68 -1.33 -3.63
C GLN A 255 7.84 -0.53 -3.04
N GLN A 256 7.65 0.08 -1.87
CA GLN A 256 8.70 0.83 -1.17
C GLN A 256 9.98 -0.02 -1.00
N GLY A 257 9.82 -1.29 -0.60
CA GLY A 257 10.94 -2.22 -0.44
C GLY A 257 11.63 -2.64 -1.73
N LEU A 258 10.95 -2.55 -2.87
CA LEU A 258 11.50 -2.91 -4.18
C LEU A 258 12.14 -1.69 -4.87
N GLU A 259 11.54 -0.51 -4.76
CA GLU A 259 12.01 0.73 -5.40
C GLU A 259 13.44 1.07 -4.99
N ASP A 260 13.74 0.97 -3.69
CA ASP A 260 15.05 1.30 -3.11
C ASP A 260 16.21 0.48 -3.68
N ARG A 261 15.93 -0.70 -4.26
CA ARG A 261 16.97 -1.65 -4.69
C ARG A 261 16.91 -2.02 -6.16
N GLN A 262 15.74 -1.95 -6.79
CA GLN A 262 15.53 -2.39 -8.17
C GLN A 262 15.08 -1.26 -9.12
N GLY A 263 14.84 -0.07 -8.59
CA GLY A 263 14.29 1.06 -9.34
C GLY A 263 12.77 1.00 -9.47
N ALA A 264 12.20 2.14 -9.87
CA ALA A 264 10.77 2.39 -9.90
C ALA A 264 10.00 1.39 -10.78
N VAL A 265 10.43 1.20 -12.02
CA VAL A 265 9.70 0.40 -13.01
C VAL A 265 9.50 -1.04 -12.55
N LYS A 266 10.57 -1.70 -12.07
CA LYS A 266 10.49 -3.08 -11.58
C LYS A 266 9.61 -3.19 -10.34
N ALA A 267 9.70 -2.22 -9.43
CA ALA A 267 8.89 -2.20 -8.22
C ALA A 267 7.40 -2.08 -8.54
N ILE A 268 7.05 -1.17 -9.46
CA ILE A 268 5.67 -0.96 -9.93
C ILE A 268 5.12 -2.26 -10.55
N VAL A 269 5.84 -2.84 -11.51
CA VAL A 269 5.38 -4.07 -12.20
C VAL A 269 5.23 -5.26 -11.25
N ILE A 270 6.21 -5.51 -10.39
CA ILE A 270 6.15 -6.64 -9.44
C ILE A 270 5.00 -6.44 -8.44
N THR A 271 4.82 -5.22 -7.93
CA THR A 271 3.71 -4.92 -7.01
C THR A 271 2.37 -5.13 -7.69
N ALA A 272 2.22 -4.66 -8.94
CA ALA A 272 1.01 -4.85 -9.72
C ALA A 272 0.72 -6.32 -10.02
N LEU A 273 1.73 -7.13 -10.34
CA LEU A 273 1.57 -8.57 -10.54
C LEU A 273 1.12 -9.27 -9.26
N LEU A 274 1.71 -8.94 -8.10
CA LEU A 274 1.30 -9.51 -6.82
C LEU A 274 -0.14 -9.13 -6.45
N PHE A 275 -0.50 -7.86 -6.63
CA PHE A 275 -1.86 -7.37 -6.42
C PHE A 275 -2.86 -8.08 -7.34
N THR A 276 -2.56 -8.17 -8.63
CA THR A 276 -3.44 -8.82 -9.61
C THR A 276 -3.62 -10.29 -9.28
N ALA A 277 -2.53 -10.99 -8.94
CA ALA A 277 -2.56 -12.41 -8.64
C ALA A 277 -3.55 -12.74 -7.52
N VAL A 278 -3.62 -11.94 -6.46
CA VAL A 278 -4.56 -12.23 -5.35
C VAL A 278 -6.02 -12.00 -5.72
N HIS A 279 -6.30 -11.12 -6.67
CA HIS A 279 -7.65 -10.82 -7.13
C HIS A 279 -8.15 -11.83 -8.17
N VAL A 280 -7.25 -12.45 -8.95
CA VAL A 280 -7.63 -13.38 -10.03
C VAL A 280 -7.40 -14.86 -9.71
N MET A 281 -6.63 -15.19 -8.67
CA MET A 281 -6.33 -16.57 -8.27
C MET A 281 -7.24 -17.24 -7.20
N PRO A 282 -8.44 -16.74 -6.80
CA PRO A 282 -9.32 -17.54 -5.95
C PRO A 282 -9.70 -18.91 -6.55
N SER A 283 -9.69 -19.05 -7.89
CA SER A 283 -10.13 -20.28 -8.57
C SER A 283 -9.00 -21.28 -8.92
N PHE A 284 -7.72 -20.98 -8.67
CA PHE A 284 -6.51 -21.79 -9.00
C PHE A 284 -6.37 -22.33 -10.44
N ILE A 285 -7.36 -22.13 -11.31
CA ILE A 285 -7.42 -22.62 -12.68
C ILE A 285 -7.39 -21.38 -13.59
N PRO A 286 -6.36 -21.22 -14.44
CA PRO A 286 -6.36 -20.17 -15.44
C PRO A 286 -7.46 -20.46 -16.47
N THR A 287 -8.52 -19.67 -16.42
CA THR A 287 -9.63 -19.70 -17.38
C THR A 287 -9.56 -18.47 -18.29
N PRO A 288 -10.26 -18.44 -19.43
CA PRO A 288 -10.45 -17.22 -20.19
C PRO A 288 -10.98 -16.06 -19.32
N LEU A 289 -11.84 -16.36 -18.34
CA LEU A 289 -12.31 -15.41 -17.33
C LEU A 289 -11.16 -14.87 -16.46
N THR A 290 -10.20 -15.70 -16.05
CA THR A 290 -9.01 -15.24 -15.31
C THR A 290 -8.20 -14.21 -16.12
N LEU A 291 -8.06 -14.42 -17.44
CA LEU A 291 -7.38 -13.47 -18.32
C LEU A 291 -8.17 -12.19 -18.52
N TYR A 292 -9.51 -12.29 -18.62
CA TYR A 292 -10.42 -11.15 -18.65
C TYR A 292 -10.24 -10.27 -17.40
N LEU A 293 -10.24 -10.88 -16.21
CA LEU A 293 -10.10 -10.16 -14.93
C LEU A 293 -8.68 -9.63 -14.68
N PHE A 294 -7.66 -10.25 -15.30
CA PHE A 294 -6.27 -9.84 -15.09
C PHE A 294 -6.02 -8.39 -15.49
N LEU A 295 -6.49 -7.99 -16.68
CA LEU A 295 -6.15 -6.68 -17.25
C LEU A 295 -6.72 -5.50 -16.43
N PRO A 296 -7.98 -5.52 -15.95
CA PRO A 296 -8.51 -4.51 -15.03
C PRO A 296 -7.68 -4.37 -13.75
N TYR A 297 -7.50 -5.46 -12.98
CA TYR A 297 -6.76 -5.40 -11.71
C TYR A 297 -5.29 -5.02 -11.88
N PHE A 298 -4.65 -5.50 -12.95
CA PHE A 298 -3.27 -5.14 -13.26
C PHE A 298 -3.14 -3.66 -13.58
N THR A 299 -4.04 -3.12 -14.41
CA THR A 299 -4.00 -1.71 -14.80
C THR A 299 -4.30 -0.79 -13.61
N ILE A 300 -5.28 -1.15 -12.77
CA ILE A 300 -5.56 -0.45 -11.51
C ILE A 300 -4.31 -0.42 -10.65
N SER A 301 -3.67 -1.56 -10.43
CA SER A 301 -2.51 -1.62 -9.55
C SER A 301 -1.30 -0.85 -10.10
N ILE A 302 -1.05 -0.90 -11.41
CA ILE A 302 -0.04 -0.07 -12.09
C ILE A 302 -0.32 1.41 -11.86
N PHE A 303 -1.57 1.85 -12.04
CA PHE A 303 -1.96 3.24 -11.84
C PHE A 303 -1.64 3.69 -10.43
N ILE A 304 -2.15 2.98 -9.41
CA ILE A 304 -1.93 3.34 -8.00
C ILE A 304 -0.44 3.30 -7.66
N SER A 305 0.29 2.27 -8.11
CA SER A 305 1.73 2.17 -7.90
C SER A 305 2.50 3.33 -8.53
N TYR A 306 2.10 3.77 -9.72
CA TYR A 306 2.71 4.93 -10.36
C TYR A 306 2.42 6.24 -9.60
N ILE A 307 1.18 6.46 -9.14
CA ILE A 307 0.87 7.63 -8.30
C ILE A 307 1.64 7.58 -6.97
N TYR A 308 1.78 6.40 -6.35
CA TYR A 308 2.60 6.24 -5.14
C TYR A 308 4.08 6.57 -5.40
N HIS A 309 4.60 6.18 -6.56
CA HIS A 309 5.96 6.52 -6.97
C HIS A 309 6.16 8.04 -7.05
N LEU A 310 5.23 8.75 -7.70
CA LEU A 310 5.28 10.21 -7.86
C LEU A 310 5.11 10.96 -6.55
N THR A 311 4.17 10.53 -5.70
CA THR A 311 3.77 11.27 -4.50
C THR A 311 4.58 10.89 -3.26
N GLY A 312 5.02 9.63 -3.17
CA GLY A 312 5.58 9.04 -1.96
C GLY A 312 4.62 9.09 -0.75
N ASN A 313 3.32 9.28 -0.98
CA ASN A 313 2.35 9.56 0.06
C ASN A 313 1.32 8.45 0.16
N LEU A 314 1.48 7.58 1.16
CA LEU A 314 0.59 6.44 1.36
C LEU A 314 -0.86 6.87 1.64
N ASN A 315 -1.07 7.97 2.38
CA ASN A 315 -2.42 8.41 2.72
C ASN A 315 -3.26 8.76 1.48
N ILE A 316 -2.63 9.34 0.46
CA ILE A 316 -3.31 9.64 -0.82
C ILE A 316 -3.73 8.32 -1.49
N MET A 317 -2.88 7.28 -1.44
CA MET A 317 -3.23 5.98 -2.01
C MET A 317 -4.41 5.35 -1.25
N ILE A 318 -4.38 5.41 0.09
CA ILE A 318 -5.44 4.87 0.95
C ILE A 318 -6.79 5.51 0.60
N PHE A 319 -6.82 6.84 0.47
CA PHE A 319 -8.05 7.54 0.10
C PHE A 319 -8.45 7.25 -1.34
N MET A 320 -7.53 7.31 -2.29
CA MET A 320 -7.83 7.04 -3.70
C MET A 320 -8.42 5.65 -3.89
N HIS A 321 -7.80 4.62 -3.31
CA HIS A 321 -8.25 3.23 -3.42
C HIS A 321 -9.61 3.04 -2.73
N GLY A 322 -9.73 3.39 -1.44
CA GLY A 322 -10.99 3.20 -0.73
C GLY A 322 -12.15 4.00 -1.31
N ILE A 323 -11.90 5.20 -1.85
CA ILE A 323 -12.92 6.00 -2.55
C ILE A 323 -13.29 5.35 -3.88
N TYR A 324 -12.32 4.85 -4.65
CA TYR A 324 -12.58 4.13 -5.90
C TYR A 324 -13.51 2.94 -5.65
N ASP A 325 -13.19 2.07 -4.70
CA ASP A 325 -14.03 0.91 -4.37
C ASP A 325 -15.42 1.32 -3.86
N SER A 326 -15.47 2.38 -3.05
CA SER A 326 -16.74 2.93 -2.56
C SER A 326 -17.62 3.46 -3.70
N ILE A 327 -17.02 4.08 -4.73
CA ILE A 327 -17.77 4.53 -5.91
C ILE A 327 -18.37 3.34 -6.64
N LEU A 328 -17.64 2.22 -6.76
CA LEU A 328 -18.18 0.99 -7.38
C LEU A 328 -19.35 0.43 -6.57
N VAL A 329 -19.23 0.34 -5.25
CA VAL A 329 -20.31 -0.12 -4.36
C VAL A 329 -21.56 0.77 -4.49
N VAL A 330 -21.39 2.09 -4.47
CA VAL A 330 -22.50 3.04 -4.64
C VAL A 330 -23.10 2.93 -6.04
N GLY A 331 -22.27 2.71 -7.07
CA GLY A 331 -22.72 2.46 -8.43
C GLY A 331 -23.66 1.25 -8.51
N LEU A 332 -23.22 0.10 -8.00
CA LEU A 332 -24.02 -1.14 -7.96
C LEU A 332 -25.34 -0.94 -7.20
N PHE A 333 -25.31 -0.24 -6.06
CA PHE A 333 -26.53 0.10 -5.31
C PHE A 333 -27.54 0.86 -6.17
N LEU A 334 -27.09 1.90 -6.86
CA LEU A 334 -27.93 2.79 -7.66
C LEU A 334 -28.45 2.11 -8.93
N GLU A 335 -27.63 1.29 -9.58
CA GLU A 335 -28.04 0.44 -10.71
C GLU A 335 -29.15 -0.53 -10.29
N GLY A 336 -28.99 -1.20 -9.14
CA GLY A 336 -30.03 -2.08 -8.57
C GLY A 336 -31.34 -1.35 -8.20
N LYS A 337 -31.32 -0.01 -8.09
CA LYS A 337 -32.53 0.84 -7.93
C LYS A 337 -33.08 1.37 -9.26
N GLY A 338 -32.46 1.03 -10.39
CA GLY A 338 -32.82 1.55 -11.71
C GLY A 338 -32.53 3.05 -11.86
N ALA A 339 -31.62 3.62 -11.07
CA ALA A 339 -31.28 5.03 -11.13
C ALA A 339 -30.38 5.37 -12.33
N PHE A 340 -29.66 4.39 -12.87
CA PHE A 340 -28.94 4.42 -14.14
C PHE A 340 -28.74 2.98 -14.65
N VAL A 341 -28.35 2.81 -15.91
CA VAL A 341 -27.91 1.51 -16.47
C VAL A 341 -26.43 1.56 -16.84
N ALA A 342 -25.72 0.42 -16.77
CA ALA A 342 -24.28 0.34 -17.08
C ALA A 342 -23.87 0.98 -18.44
N SER A 343 -24.76 0.97 -19.43
CA SER A 343 -24.55 1.65 -20.72
C SER A 343 -24.40 3.18 -20.60
N ASP A 344 -25.04 3.80 -19.59
CA ASP A 344 -24.88 5.22 -19.29
C ASP A 344 -23.45 5.50 -18.79
N VAL A 345 -22.91 4.61 -17.95
CA VAL A 345 -21.55 4.73 -17.40
C VAL A 345 -20.50 4.64 -18.51
N ILE A 346 -20.68 3.76 -19.48
CA ILE A 346 -19.81 3.65 -20.67
C ILE A 346 -19.89 4.94 -21.51
N SER A 347 -21.09 5.51 -21.66
CA SER A 347 -21.32 6.75 -22.41
C SER A 347 -20.63 7.96 -21.78
N TYR A 348 -20.57 8.04 -20.45
CA TYR A 348 -19.83 9.08 -19.73
C TYR A 348 -18.37 8.71 -19.41
N GLY A 349 -17.98 7.45 -19.60
CA GLY A 349 -16.66 6.92 -19.29
C GLY A 349 -15.53 7.63 -20.03
N GLY A 350 -15.74 7.99 -21.30
CA GLY A 350 -14.78 8.77 -22.07
C GLY A 350 -14.55 10.18 -21.50
N LEU A 351 -15.59 10.80 -20.95
CA LEU A 351 -15.50 12.12 -20.29
C LEU A 351 -14.74 12.01 -18.96
N PHE A 352 -15.03 10.99 -18.15
CA PHE A 352 -14.32 10.74 -16.89
C PHE A 352 -12.85 10.35 -17.11
N ALA A 353 -12.54 9.55 -18.13
CA ALA A 353 -11.18 9.22 -18.52
C ALA A 353 -10.40 10.46 -19.00
N ALA A 354 -11.02 11.29 -19.85
CA ALA A 354 -10.40 12.53 -20.33
C ALA A 354 -10.16 13.55 -19.20
N LEU A 355 -11.12 13.70 -18.28
CA LEU A 355 -10.96 14.50 -17.06
C LEU A 355 -9.88 13.91 -16.15
N GLY A 356 -9.89 12.60 -15.94
CA GLY A 356 -8.89 11.90 -15.15
C GLY A 356 -7.46 12.09 -15.67
N ILE A 357 -7.28 11.93 -16.98
CA ILE A 357 -6.00 12.15 -17.67
C ILE A 357 -5.61 13.62 -17.59
N MET A 358 -6.52 14.57 -17.86
CA MET A 358 -6.25 15.99 -17.71
C MET A 358 -5.83 16.34 -16.28
N ILE A 359 -6.52 15.83 -15.28
CA ILE A 359 -6.21 16.14 -13.88
C ILE A 359 -4.90 15.46 -13.47
N PHE A 360 -4.59 14.27 -13.97
CA PHE A 360 -3.29 13.63 -13.80
C PHE A 360 -2.14 14.42 -14.46
N LEU A 361 -2.34 14.96 -15.67
CA LEU A 361 -1.38 15.83 -16.35
C LEU A 361 -1.18 17.16 -15.61
N VAL A 362 -2.23 17.68 -14.97
CA VAL A 362 -2.14 18.84 -14.08
C VAL A 362 -1.43 18.48 -12.77
N ALA A 363 -1.75 17.34 -12.15
CA ALA A 363 -1.14 16.89 -10.90
C ALA A 363 0.37 16.61 -11.07
N SER A 364 0.79 16.06 -12.21
CA SER A 364 2.20 15.87 -12.57
C SER A 364 2.95 17.17 -12.86
N HIS A 365 2.24 18.26 -13.18
CA HIS A 365 2.81 19.61 -13.26
C HIS A 365 2.83 20.34 -11.91
N VAL A 366 1.85 20.08 -11.04
CA VAL A 366 1.71 20.74 -9.72
C VAL A 366 2.61 20.09 -8.67
N TYR A 367 2.85 18.80 -8.76
CA TYR A 367 3.89 18.11 -8.01
C TYR A 367 5.13 18.04 -8.91
N PRO A 368 6.07 19.01 -8.83
CA PRO A 368 7.38 18.76 -9.39
C PRO A 368 7.84 17.46 -8.76
N SER A 369 8.24 16.50 -9.60
CA SER A 369 8.87 15.28 -9.18
C SER A 369 9.90 15.67 -8.13
N CYS A 370 9.55 15.50 -6.86
CA CYS A 370 10.55 15.22 -5.86
C CYS A 370 10.99 13.84 -6.30
N GLU A 371 11.89 13.81 -7.29
CA GLU A 371 12.73 12.67 -7.53
C GLU A 371 13.11 12.26 -6.12
N ARG A 372 12.65 11.07 -5.70
CA ARG A 372 13.42 10.33 -4.73
C ARG A 372 14.73 10.10 -5.47
N LYS A 373 15.59 11.13 -5.56
CA LYS A 373 16.94 11.00 -6.06
C LYS A 373 17.45 9.90 -5.17
N PRO A 374 17.76 8.70 -5.71
CA PRO A 374 18.54 7.78 -4.93
C PRO A 374 19.71 8.63 -4.46
N ALA A 375 19.88 8.76 -3.15
CA ALA A 375 21.12 9.35 -2.67
C ALA A 375 22.20 8.58 -3.42
N PRO A 376 23.11 9.27 -4.12
CA PRO A 376 24.02 8.63 -5.05
C PRO A 376 24.60 7.40 -4.35
N LEU A 377 24.56 6.26 -5.04
CA LEU A 377 25.24 5.06 -4.59
C LEU A 377 26.70 5.46 -4.36
N VAL A 378 27.09 5.62 -3.09
CA VAL A 378 28.47 5.82 -2.64
C VAL A 378 28.89 4.60 -1.86
#